data_AF-A0ABC8TA78-F1
#
_entry.id   AF-A0ABC8TA78-F1
#
_cell.length_a   1.000
_cell.length_b   1.000
_cell.length_c   1.000
_cell.angle_alpha   90.00
_cell.angle_beta   90.00
_cell.angle_gamma   90.00
#
_symmetry.space_group_name_H-M   'P 1'
#
loop_
_entity.id
_entity.type
_entity.pdbx_description
1 polymer ?
#
loop_
_entity_poly.entity_id
_entity_poly.type
_entity_poly.pdbx_seq_one_letter_code
_entity_poly.pdbx_strand_id
1 'polypeptide(L)' 'MGGEDSELVFAKSGPTVILLAGLQGVGKTTVSAKLALYLKKQGKNCMLIAGDVYRPAAIDQLVILGEQL' A
#
# COMPACT_ATOMS: atom_id res chain seq x y z
N MET A 1 -11.72 -16.15 -7.23
CA MET A 1 -10.92 -16.43 -6.02
C MET A 1 -11.12 -15.26 -5.08
N GLY A 2 -11.75 -15.49 -3.92
CA GLY A 2 -12.09 -14.43 -2.95
C GLY A 2 -13.47 -14.71 -2.37
N GLY A 3 -13.52 -15.28 -1.17
CA GLY A 3 -14.76 -15.65 -0.48
C GLY A 3 -14.65 -15.65 1.04
N GLU A 4 -13.51 -15.23 1.59
CA GLU A 4 -13.33 -15.06 3.03
C GLU A 4 -12.64 -13.72 3.28
N ASP A 5 -13.31 -12.85 4.04
CA ASP A 5 -12.67 -11.66 4.60
C ASP A 5 -11.66 -12.11 5.65
N SER A 6 -10.40 -11.78 5.42
CA SER A 6 -9.33 -12.02 6.37
C SER A 6 -8.88 -10.70 6.96
N GLU A 7 -8.78 -10.64 8.29
CA GLU A 7 -8.19 -9.48 8.95
C GLU A 7 -6.69 -9.36 8.63
N LEU A 8 -6.21 -8.11 8.70
CA LEU A 8 -4.81 -7.82 8.42
C LEU A 8 -3.95 -8.23 9.63
N VAL A 9 -3.07 -9.21 9.41
CA VAL A 9 -2.18 -9.71 10.48
C VAL A 9 -0.97 -8.77 10.62
N PHE A 10 -0.81 -8.19 11.80
CA PHE A 10 0.33 -7.34 12.13
C PHE A 10 1.50 -8.14 12.71
N ALA A 11 2.72 -7.70 12.41
CA ALA A 11 3.93 -8.27 12.98
C ALA A 11 3.94 -8.09 14.50
N LYS A 12 4.36 -9.12 15.24
CA LYS A 12 4.46 -9.08 16.71
C LYS A 12 5.55 -8.12 17.20
N SER A 13 6.57 -7.87 16.38
CA SER A 13 7.67 -6.94 16.65
C SER A 13 8.19 -6.33 15.36
N GLY A 14 8.59 -5.07 15.40
CA GLY A 14 9.10 -4.35 14.22
C GLY A 14 8.00 -3.89 13.25
N PRO A 15 8.37 -3.38 12.07
CA PRO A 15 7.42 -2.91 11.07
C PRO A 15 6.65 -4.08 10.43
N THR A 16 5.36 -3.89 10.20
CA THR A 16 4.56 -4.82 9.38
C THR A 16 4.78 -4.48 7.90
N VAL A 17 5.20 -5.46 7.10
CA VAL A 17 5.44 -5.29 5.66
C VAL A 17 4.25 -5.88 4.89
N ILE A 18 3.63 -5.06 4.05
CA ILE A 18 2.48 -5.45 3.22
C ILE A 18 2.88 -5.30 1.75
N LEU A 19 2.89 -6.41 1.02
CA LEU A 19 3.14 -6.43 -0.41
C LEU A 19 1.82 -6.45 -1.18
N LEU A 20 1.60 -5.47 -2.05
CA LEU A 20 0.48 -5.48 -2.99
C LEU A 20 0.90 -6.08 -4.32
N ALA A 21 0.35 -7.25 -4.66
CA ALA A 21 0.56 -7.95 -5.92
C ALA A 21 -0.77 -8.15 -6.65
N GLY A 22 -0.71 -8.29 -7.98
CA GLY A 22 -1.90 -8.45 -8.82
C GLY A 22 -1.63 -8.05 -10.26
N LEU A 23 -2.60 -8.29 -11.14
CA LEU A 23 -2.49 -8.02 -12.58
C LEU A 23 -2.23 -6.54 -12.89
N GLN A 24 -1.70 -6.26 -14.07
CA GLN A 24 -1.51 -4.87 -14.53
C GLN A 24 -2.87 -4.16 -14.64
N GLY A 25 -2.92 -2.88 -14.28
CA GLY A 25 -4.14 -2.06 -14.41
C GLY A 25 -5.14 -2.17 -13.25
N VAL A 26 -5.00 -3.11 -12.32
CA VAL A 26 -5.94 -3.29 -11.18
C VAL A 26 -5.85 -2.21 -10.08
N GLY A 27 -5.05 -1.16 -10.28
CA GLY A 27 -4.98 -0.02 -9.37
C GLY A 27 -4.10 -0.18 -8.13
N LYS A 28 -3.14 -1.11 -8.11
CA LYS A 28 -2.25 -1.39 -6.95
C LYS A 28 -1.62 -0.14 -6.31
N THR A 29 -1.09 0.78 -7.12
CA THR A 29 -0.49 2.04 -6.64
C THR A 29 -1.50 2.95 -5.94
N THR A 30 -2.72 3.02 -6.46
CA THR A 30 -3.80 3.79 -5.81
C THR A 30 -4.28 3.09 -4.54
N VAL A 31 -4.35 1.76 -4.55
CA VAL A 31 -4.75 0.96 -3.39
C VAL A 31 -3.74 1.06 -2.25
N SER A 32 -2.42 1.10 -2.52
CA SER A 32 -1.41 1.28 -1.46
C SER A 32 -1.61 2.60 -0.70
N ALA A 33 -1.84 3.70 -1.41
CA ALA A 33 -2.11 4.99 -0.79
C ALA A 33 -3.41 4.98 0.03
N LYS A 34 -4.49 4.38 -0.50
CA LYS A 34 -5.76 4.24 0.24
C LYS A 34 -5.60 3.39 1.51
N LEU A 35 -4.86 2.29 1.43
CA LEU A 35 -4.58 1.43 2.58
C LEU A 35 -3.74 2.18 3.62
N ALA A 36 -2.72 2.91 3.21
CA ALA A 36 -1.92 3.74 4.10
C ALA A 36 -2.77 4.81 4.80
N LEU A 37 -3.68 5.50 4.08
CA LEU A 37 -4.61 6.46 4.67
C LEU A 37 -5.52 5.80 5.72
N TYR A 38 -6.06 4.64 5.39
CA TYR A 38 -6.92 3.87 6.29
C TYR A 38 -6.18 3.48 7.58
N LEU A 39 -4.96 2.97 7.47
CA LEU A 39 -4.13 2.60 8.62
C LEU A 39 -3.69 3.83 9.43
N LYS A 40 -3.37 4.96 8.77
CA LYS A 40 -3.05 6.23 9.43
C LYS A 40 -4.22 6.75 10.26
N LYS A 41 -5.45 6.64 9.76
CA LYS A 41 -6.68 6.96 10.53
C LYS A 41 -6.87 6.07 11.76
N GLN A 42 -6.27 4.89 11.79
CA GLN A 42 -6.23 4.00 12.96
C GLN A 42 -5.03 4.27 13.88
N GLY A 43 -4.29 5.36 13.66
CA GLY A 43 -3.12 5.73 14.48
C GLY A 43 -1.85 4.97 14.14
N LYS A 44 -1.77 4.29 12.99
CA LYS A 44 -0.54 3.62 12.54
C LYS A 44 0.37 4.60 11.79
N ASN A 45 1.67 4.48 12.00
CA ASN A 45 2.66 5.15 11.16
C ASN A 45 2.92 4.29 9.93
N CYS A 46 2.72 4.87 8.74
CA CYS A 46 2.82 4.17 7.46
C CYS A 46 3.92 4.78 6.59
N MET A 47 4.58 3.91 5.81
CA MET A 47 5.56 4.28 4.80
C MET A 47 5.17 3.59 3.49
N LEU A 48 5.11 4.36 2.40
CA LEU A 48 4.90 3.83 1.06
C LEU A 48 6.25 3.57 0.39
N ILE A 49 6.40 2.40 -0.22
CA ILE A 49 7.61 1.99 -0.93
C ILE A 49 7.27 1.73 -2.40
N ALA A 50 8.00 2.38 -3.30
CA ALA A 50 7.88 2.16 -4.74
C ALA A 50 8.54 0.83 -5.14
N GLY A 51 7.80 -0.28 -5.04
CA GLY A 51 8.27 -1.60 -5.47
C GLY A 51 8.23 -1.83 -6.99
N ASP A 52 7.53 -0.98 -7.74
CA ASP A 52 7.40 -1.07 -9.21
C ASP A 52 8.44 -0.20 -9.90
N VAL A 53 9.70 -0.67 -9.89
CA VAL A 53 10.87 0.09 -10.39
C VAL A 53 10.90 0.26 -11.91
N TYR A 54 10.10 -0.49 -12.66
CA TYR A 54 10.11 -0.50 -14.13
C TYR A 54 9.17 0.52 -14.75
N ARG A 55 8.27 1.12 -13.96
CA ARG A 55 7.29 2.10 -14.43
C ARG A 55 7.54 3.44 -13.76
N PRO A 56 8.41 4.33 -14.32
CA PRO A 56 8.77 5.60 -13.70
C PRO A 56 7.56 6.45 -13.26
N ALA A 57 6.53 6.53 -14.11
CA ALA A 57 5.30 7.25 -13.79
C ALA A 57 4.56 6.71 -12.54
N ALA A 58 4.68 5.41 -12.23
CA ALA A 58 4.10 4.83 -11.02
C ALA A 58 4.87 5.25 -9.76
N ILE A 59 6.17 5.52 -9.87
CA ILE A 59 7.00 6.04 -8.78
C ILE A 59 6.57 7.48 -8.48
N ASP A 60 6.54 8.34 -9.50
CA ASP A 60 6.12 9.74 -9.36
C ASP A 60 4.70 9.86 -8.80
N GLN A 61 3.79 9.02 -9.31
CA GLN A 61 2.42 8.93 -8.79
C GLN A 61 2.40 8.55 -7.30
N LEU A 62 3.23 7.59 -6.88
CA LEU A 62 3.28 7.17 -5.47
C LEU A 62 3.83 8.29 -4.57
N VAL A 63 4.80 9.08 -5.06
CA VAL A 63 5.31 10.25 -4.33
C VAL A 63 4.21 11.29 -4.14
N ILE A 64 3.51 11.69 -5.20
CA ILE A 64 2.39 12.65 -5.13
C ILE A 64 1.31 12.16 -4.17
N LEU A 65 0.96 10.87 -4.26
CA LEU A 65 -0.02 10.28 -3.34
C LEU A 65 0.47 10.32 -1.90
N GLY A 66 1.76 10.03 -1.65
CA GLY A 66 2.36 10.07 -0.32
C GLY A 66 2.36 11.47 0.31
N GLU A 67 2.57 12.52 -0.47
CA GLU A 67 2.49 13.92 -0.02
C GLU A 67 1.07 14.35 0.38
N GLN A 68 0.05 13.67 -0.16
CA GLN A 68 -1.36 13.95 0.13
C GLN A 68 -1.91 13.20 1.36
N LEU A 69 -1.12 12.31 1.98
CA LEU A 69 -1.55 11.44 3.09
C LEU A 69 -1.41 12.06 4.47
#